data_AF-A0A4Y9Z2N8-F1
#
_entry.id   AF-A0A4Y9Z2N8-F1
#
_cell.length_a   1.000
_cell.length_b   1.000
_cell.length_c   1.000
_cell.angle_alpha   90.00
_cell.angle_beta   90.00
_cell.angle_gamma   90.00
#
_symmetry.space_group_name_H-M   'P 1'
#
loop_
_entity.id
_entity.type
_entity.pdbx_description
1 polymer ?
#
loop_
_entity_poly.entity_id
_entity_poly.type
_entity_poly.pdbx_seq_one_letter_code
_entity_poly.pdbx_strand_id
1 'polypeptide(L)'
;MTDNRPKTSKPPGPTGFLEEILAAVLPILLFVLESICSSLFQRLNTAVALLELLSSRLFALVSVLLRIPPCGTYGPEDSAILILGVQEGIGRSAALRFSELGYTVFALCPNEYEGELPGSQMSPGGRRHVSSLLYIWHNRKERSRSLPWGLLAPVSIDVWSSSQRQRAVETVQAYCAKYTLRLVALVVSPVPGYNSLSPYMALHRLTARGVDTCTSCSAEEERWRKRILSQVTEPILMAHDYTWLLRQASGRIIVISPCSEDGVWDFGFSIEEARRAVCQHLCDALQPLGIRILKRSQDRGVGCLWMSKTPDDPSKETQGNSVHAAVARTLTRTAALYFSRPVRLFRPSKISGWHSLRGLASHEGASLTPQFLSGLVKAQGLIVIPKHFAPPLLVNAALGTVLWATYAETSSALQPFLGSYPVAVAALSGAAAGGSQALVAAPTENVRLAIEGFAAFFTIFELTRCVAAGLKAATQDLVEPYPLDDDRRHSVRRFAPRIVHGVALVSGGAVAGWTYEVMSRPWDAARRAVYLDRVQSSAASTRTRFSLNVIYDKIREDGFISLFRNPEAAALAHTAAFAAKLYAGFRGKPLAIVVDLIWPNSLTDWTDLAELVLK
;
A
#
# COMPACT_ATOMS: atom_id res chain seq x y z
N MET A 1 -27.35 -55.29 60.55
CA MET A 1 -26.62 -55.71 59.33
C MET A 1 -27.09 -54.84 58.18
N THR A 2 -26.27 -53.86 57.79
CA THR A 2 -26.52 -52.96 56.64
C THR A 2 -25.17 -52.77 55.96
N ASP A 3 -25.01 -53.32 54.75
CA ASP A 3 -23.73 -53.39 54.05
C ASP A 3 -23.39 -52.03 53.40
N ASN A 4 -22.74 -51.16 54.18
CA ASN A 4 -22.24 -49.87 53.72
C ASN A 4 -20.96 -50.03 52.88
N ARG A 5 -21.09 -50.60 51.67
CA ARG A 5 -20.01 -50.51 50.67
C ARG A 5 -19.98 -49.11 50.08
N PRO A 6 -18.83 -48.41 50.08
CA PRO A 6 -18.72 -47.11 49.42
C PRO A 6 -18.96 -47.30 47.92
N LYS A 7 -19.87 -46.50 47.35
CA LYS A 7 -20.11 -46.45 45.90
C LYS A 7 -18.81 -45.96 45.25
N THR A 8 -18.11 -46.86 44.56
CA THR A 8 -16.92 -46.51 43.78
C THR A 8 -17.32 -45.47 42.73
N SER A 9 -16.69 -44.30 42.80
CA SER A 9 -16.93 -43.22 41.84
C SER A 9 -16.59 -43.72 40.44
N LYS A 10 -17.55 -43.58 39.52
CA LYS A 10 -17.37 -43.97 38.12
C LYS A 10 -16.17 -43.19 37.55
N PRO A 11 -15.13 -43.85 37.00
CA PRO A 11 -13.93 -43.16 36.57
C PRO A 11 -14.28 -42.10 35.52
N PRO A 12 -13.66 -40.90 35.59
CA PRO A 12 -13.97 -39.81 34.67
C PRO A 12 -13.72 -40.24 33.23
N GLY A 13 -14.65 -39.92 32.34
CA GLY A 13 -14.58 -40.30 30.94
C GLY A 13 -13.35 -39.70 30.24
N PRO A 14 -12.77 -40.39 29.24
CA PRO A 14 -11.50 -39.99 28.62
C PRO A 14 -11.52 -38.63 27.89
N THR A 15 -12.70 -38.02 27.71
CA THR A 15 -12.88 -36.70 27.10
C THR A 15 -12.42 -35.56 28.00
N GLY A 16 -12.70 -35.60 29.31
CA GLY A 16 -12.38 -34.50 30.23
C GLY A 16 -10.87 -34.24 30.39
N PHE A 17 -10.06 -35.28 30.23
CA PHE A 17 -8.59 -35.17 30.27
C PHE A 17 -8.03 -34.31 29.12
N LEU A 18 -8.64 -34.40 27.92
CA LEU A 18 -8.24 -33.61 26.77
C LEU A 18 -8.61 -32.13 26.95
N GLU A 19 -9.78 -31.84 27.52
CA GLU A 19 -10.24 -30.47 27.81
C GLU A 19 -9.37 -29.79 28.87
N GLU A 20 -9.00 -30.48 29.96
CA GLU A 20 -8.09 -29.93 30.98
C GLU A 20 -6.69 -29.64 30.43
N ILE A 21 -6.13 -30.52 29.60
CA ILE A 21 -4.84 -30.26 28.93
C ILE A 21 -4.97 -29.08 27.96
N LEU A 22 -6.05 -29.01 27.18
CA LEU A 22 -6.25 -27.90 26.26
C LEU A 22 -6.37 -26.57 27.02
N ALA A 23 -7.15 -26.53 28.11
CA ALA A 23 -7.32 -25.35 28.95
C ALA A 23 -6.01 -24.86 29.60
N ALA A 24 -5.12 -25.77 29.99
CA ALA A 24 -3.82 -25.41 30.56
C ALA A 24 -2.78 -24.98 29.50
N VAL A 25 -2.73 -25.66 28.35
CA VAL A 25 -1.71 -25.43 27.31
C VAL A 25 -2.08 -24.28 26.38
N LEU A 26 -3.35 -24.11 26.03
CA LEU A 26 -3.82 -23.09 25.09
C LEU A 26 -3.41 -21.66 25.47
N PRO A 27 -3.56 -21.15 26.71
CA PRO A 27 -3.16 -19.78 27.05
C PRO A 27 -1.64 -19.58 26.94
N ILE A 28 -0.82 -20.58 27.26
CA ILE A 28 0.64 -20.53 27.10
C ILE A 28 1.00 -20.48 25.61
N LEU A 29 0.34 -21.31 24.79
CA LEU A 29 0.56 -21.40 23.36
C LEU A 29 0.12 -20.11 22.65
N LEU A 30 -1.01 -19.52 23.05
CA LEU A 30 -1.47 -18.20 22.59
C LEU A 30 -0.50 -17.09 22.98
N PHE A 31 -0.02 -17.04 24.23
CA PHE A 31 0.95 -16.02 24.67
C PHE A 31 2.28 -16.10 23.88
N VAL A 32 2.79 -17.32 23.65
CA VAL A 32 3.99 -17.53 22.83
C VAL A 32 3.73 -17.12 21.37
N LEU A 33 2.57 -17.45 20.81
CA LEU A 33 2.18 -17.06 19.45
C LEU A 33 2.08 -15.53 19.33
N GLU A 34 1.40 -14.87 20.27
CA GLU A 34 1.24 -13.42 20.33
C GLU A 34 2.60 -12.70 20.43
N SER A 35 3.50 -13.18 21.28
CA SER A 35 4.86 -12.64 21.41
C SER A 35 5.67 -12.76 20.12
N ILE A 36 5.59 -13.91 19.44
CA ILE A 36 6.26 -14.14 18.14
C ILE A 36 5.65 -13.27 17.05
N CYS A 37 4.32 -13.21 16.95
CA CYS A 37 3.61 -12.38 15.98
C CYS A 37 3.94 -10.90 16.20
N SER A 38 3.88 -10.40 17.44
CA SER A 38 4.22 -9.02 17.79
C SER A 38 5.67 -8.67 17.41
N SER A 39 6.64 -9.53 17.73
CA SER A 39 8.04 -9.33 17.32
C SER A 39 8.23 -9.35 15.80
N LEU A 40 7.50 -10.22 15.10
CA LEU A 40 7.56 -10.32 13.64
C LEU A 40 6.90 -9.11 12.96
N PHE A 41 5.74 -8.65 13.44
CA PHE A 41 5.09 -7.41 12.98
C PHE A 41 5.96 -6.18 13.24
N GLN A 42 6.60 -6.07 14.41
CA GLN A 42 7.51 -4.96 14.71
C GLN A 42 8.71 -4.92 13.74
N ARG A 43 9.29 -6.08 13.43
CA ARG A 43 10.37 -6.20 12.43
C ARG A 43 9.88 -5.90 11.01
N LEU A 44 8.70 -6.37 10.64
CA LEU A 44 8.09 -6.12 9.34
C LEU A 44 7.80 -4.63 9.15
N ASN A 45 7.20 -3.97 10.13
CA ASN A 45 6.93 -2.53 10.12
C ASN A 45 8.24 -1.72 10.02
N THR A 46 9.28 -2.12 10.76
CA THR A 46 10.62 -1.51 10.64
C THR A 46 11.21 -1.68 9.23
N ALA A 47 11.01 -2.84 8.60
CA ALA A 47 11.45 -3.09 7.22
C ALA A 47 10.64 -2.29 6.18
N VAL A 48 9.34 -2.13 6.38
CA VAL A 48 8.47 -1.28 5.54
C VAL A 48 8.88 0.18 5.65
N ALA A 49 9.08 0.71 6.86
CA ALA A 49 9.56 2.08 7.08
C ALA A 49 10.95 2.33 6.43
N LEU A 50 11.86 1.35 6.51
CA LEU A 50 13.15 1.40 5.80
C LEU A 50 12.98 1.35 4.28
N LEU A 51 12.00 0.59 3.76
CA LEU A 51 11.70 0.51 2.33
C LEU A 51 11.06 1.80 1.81
N GLU A 52 10.20 2.46 2.58
CA GLU A 52 9.64 3.78 2.25
C GLU A 52 10.72 4.88 2.28
N LEU A 53 11.63 4.83 3.26
CA LEU A 53 12.80 5.71 3.31
C LEU A 53 13.73 5.47 2.12
N LEU A 54 13.99 4.21 1.74
CA LEU A 54 14.76 3.88 0.55
C LEU A 54 14.06 4.34 -0.73
N SER A 55 12.76 4.09 -0.86
CA SER A 55 11.93 4.45 -2.01
C SER A 55 11.90 5.97 -2.23
N SER A 56 11.65 6.75 -1.17
CA SER A 56 11.67 8.21 -1.23
C SER A 56 13.06 8.77 -1.58
N ARG A 57 14.15 8.16 -1.05
CA ARG A 57 15.53 8.51 -1.43
C ARG A 57 15.86 8.15 -2.88
N LEU A 58 15.42 6.98 -3.36
CA LEU A 58 15.60 6.53 -4.75
C LEU A 58 14.83 7.43 -5.71
N PHE A 59 13.58 7.75 -5.40
CA PHE A 59 12.75 8.67 -6.17
C PHE A 59 13.41 10.05 -6.27
N ALA A 60 13.87 10.63 -5.16
CA ALA A 60 14.59 11.91 -5.17
C ALA A 60 15.86 11.87 -6.04
N LEU A 61 16.64 10.79 -5.96
CA LEU A 61 17.87 10.60 -6.76
C LEU A 61 17.53 10.45 -8.26
N VAL A 62 16.47 9.72 -8.60
CA VAL A 62 15.99 9.53 -9.97
C VAL A 62 15.39 10.81 -10.56
N SER A 63 14.58 11.59 -9.82
CA SER A 63 14.06 12.88 -10.27
C SER A 63 15.19 13.87 -10.57
N VAL A 64 16.20 13.95 -9.69
CA VAL A 64 17.43 14.75 -9.92
C VAL A 64 18.18 14.28 -11.18
N LEU A 65 18.32 12.96 -11.38
CA LEU A 65 18.99 12.38 -12.56
C LEU A 65 18.23 12.67 -13.88
N LEU A 66 16.89 12.65 -13.84
CA LEU A 66 16.02 12.83 -14.99
C LEU A 66 15.65 14.29 -15.29
N ARG A 67 16.03 15.25 -14.43
CA ARG A 67 15.61 16.67 -14.49
C ARG A 67 14.08 16.85 -14.52
N ILE A 68 13.34 15.94 -13.90
CA ILE A 68 12.00 16.23 -13.40
C ILE A 68 12.29 16.92 -12.05
N PRO A 69 12.25 18.26 -11.90
CA PRO A 69 12.89 18.91 -10.75
C PRO A 69 11.94 18.85 -9.54
N PRO A 70 12.22 18.29 -8.33
CA PRO A 70 11.29 17.44 -7.49
C PRO A 70 10.03 18.04 -6.75
N CYS A 71 8.84 17.39 -6.73
CA CYS A 71 7.53 17.91 -6.23
C CYS A 71 7.60 18.14 -4.75
N GLY A 72 7.51 19.39 -4.32
CA GLY A 72 7.65 19.77 -2.93
C GLY A 72 6.85 18.83 -2.05
N THR A 73 7.54 17.88 -1.44
CA THR A 73 6.93 16.92 -0.54
C THR A 73 6.86 17.61 0.80
N TYR A 74 6.04 18.66 0.85
CA TYR A 74 5.86 19.51 2.01
C TYR A 74 5.40 18.64 3.18
N GLY A 75 6.00 18.85 4.35
CA GLY A 75 5.51 18.24 5.58
C GLY A 75 4.09 18.73 5.86
N PRO A 76 3.29 18.01 6.67
CA PRO A 76 2.00 18.53 7.14
C PRO A 76 2.10 19.94 7.72
N GLU A 77 3.18 20.21 8.47
CA GLU A 77 3.51 21.50 9.08
C GLU A 77 3.68 22.66 8.07
N ASP A 78 4.21 22.37 6.88
CA ASP A 78 4.39 23.34 5.78
C ASP A 78 3.19 23.35 4.81
N SER A 79 2.16 22.55 5.09
CA SER A 79 1.05 22.29 4.17
C SER A 79 -0.26 22.91 4.64
N ALA A 80 -0.88 23.66 3.73
CA ALA A 80 -2.23 24.18 3.87
C ALA A 80 -3.24 23.35 3.06
N ILE A 81 -4.42 23.12 3.64
CA ILE A 81 -5.55 22.48 2.98
C ILE A 81 -6.77 23.39 3.11
N LEU A 82 -7.40 23.72 1.99
CA LEU A 82 -8.67 24.44 1.95
C LEU A 82 -9.81 23.42 1.86
N ILE A 83 -10.83 23.54 2.70
CA ILE A 83 -11.99 22.65 2.66
C ILE A 83 -13.26 23.50 2.55
N LEU A 84 -14.06 23.25 1.51
CA LEU A 84 -15.38 23.84 1.33
C LEU A 84 -16.44 22.90 1.92
N GLY A 85 -17.40 23.46 2.66
CA GLY A 85 -18.53 22.71 3.24
C GLY A 85 -18.21 22.03 4.57
N VAL A 86 -17.47 22.71 5.46
CA VAL A 86 -17.00 22.15 6.74
C VAL A 86 -18.06 22.15 7.85
N GLN A 87 -19.23 22.75 7.61
CA GLN A 87 -20.28 22.90 8.62
C GLN A 87 -20.71 21.55 9.23
N GLU A 88 -20.89 20.52 8.39
CA GLU A 88 -21.37 19.18 8.80
C GLU A 88 -20.71 18.03 8.02
N GLY A 89 -21.03 16.79 8.42
CA GLY A 89 -20.70 15.57 7.69
C GLY A 89 -19.20 15.36 7.39
N ILE A 90 -18.90 15.01 6.13
CA ILE A 90 -17.57 14.60 5.68
C ILE A 90 -16.58 15.77 5.73
N GLY A 91 -16.99 16.98 5.31
CA GLY A 91 -16.15 18.18 5.36
C GLY A 91 -15.66 18.49 6.78
N ARG A 92 -16.56 18.41 7.77
CA ARG A 92 -16.24 18.56 9.20
C ARG A 92 -15.23 17.52 9.68
N SER A 93 -15.46 16.25 9.35
CA SER A 93 -14.60 15.14 9.75
C SER A 93 -13.20 15.27 9.12
N ALA A 94 -13.13 15.58 7.82
CA ALA A 94 -11.90 15.80 7.09
C ALA A 94 -11.08 16.95 7.67
N ALA A 95 -11.71 18.09 8.01
CA ALA A 95 -11.03 19.23 8.61
C ALA A 95 -10.35 18.89 9.94
N LEU A 96 -11.04 18.15 10.81
CA LEU A 96 -10.49 17.68 12.08
C LEU A 96 -9.35 16.67 11.84
N ARG A 97 -9.52 15.69 10.94
CA ARG A 97 -8.49 14.67 10.64
C ARG A 97 -7.24 15.25 9.99
N PHE A 98 -7.35 16.20 9.08
CA PHE A 98 -6.16 16.86 8.51
C PHE A 98 -5.44 17.71 9.54
N SER A 99 -6.16 18.39 10.43
CA SER A 99 -5.54 19.13 11.54
C SER A 99 -4.87 18.20 12.57
N GLU A 100 -5.45 17.03 12.87
CA GLU A 100 -4.84 15.95 13.69
C GLU A 100 -3.51 15.44 13.12
N LEU A 101 -3.33 15.53 11.80
CA LEU A 101 -2.12 15.12 11.07
C LEU A 101 -1.07 16.25 10.95
N GLY A 102 -1.33 17.44 11.49
CA GLY A 102 -0.40 18.59 11.45
C GLY A 102 -0.70 19.65 10.38
N TYR A 103 -1.65 19.43 9.48
CA TYR A 103 -1.96 20.37 8.39
C TYR A 103 -2.66 21.64 8.88
N THR A 104 -2.30 22.79 8.30
CA THR A 104 -3.09 24.01 8.47
C THR A 104 -4.35 23.94 7.60
N VAL A 105 -5.52 23.85 8.22
CA VAL A 105 -6.80 23.69 7.54
C VAL A 105 -7.57 25.01 7.53
N PHE A 106 -7.80 25.55 6.34
CA PHE A 106 -8.73 26.65 6.09
C PHE A 106 -10.13 26.08 5.84
N ALA A 107 -11.04 26.29 6.78
CA ALA A 107 -12.40 25.76 6.71
C ALA A 107 -13.36 26.82 6.17
N LEU A 108 -13.67 26.75 4.88
CA LEU A 108 -14.65 27.64 4.25
C LEU A 108 -16.06 27.22 4.63
N CYS A 109 -16.70 28.06 5.44
CA CYS A 109 -18.08 27.92 5.87
C CYS A 109 -18.93 28.89 5.04
N PRO A 110 -19.82 28.39 4.17
CA PRO A 110 -20.79 29.25 3.51
C PRO A 110 -21.51 30.12 4.55
N ASN A 111 -21.64 31.41 4.29
CA ASN A 111 -22.58 32.22 5.05
C ASN A 111 -23.98 31.71 4.70
N GLU A 112 -24.64 31.08 5.68
CA GLU A 112 -26.08 30.96 5.64
C GLU A 112 -26.64 32.37 5.57
N TYR A 113 -27.13 32.76 4.40
CA TYR A 113 -27.93 33.97 4.29
C TYR A 113 -29.21 33.69 5.11
N GLU A 114 -29.22 34.20 6.35
CA GLU A 114 -30.44 34.39 7.12
C GLU A 114 -31.29 35.40 6.33
N GLY A 115 -32.03 34.88 5.35
CA GLY A 115 -33.06 35.62 4.66
C GLY A 115 -34.14 35.95 5.68
N GLU A 116 -34.09 37.17 6.21
CA GLU A 116 -35.08 37.74 7.11
C GLU A 116 -36.45 37.74 6.41
N LEU A 117 -37.17 36.62 6.49
CA LEU A 117 -38.60 36.59 6.29
C LEU A 117 -39.20 37.34 7.48
N PRO A 118 -39.77 38.55 7.29
CA PRO A 118 -40.20 39.38 8.39
C PRO A 118 -41.35 38.68 9.14
N GLY A 119 -41.04 38.18 10.34
CA GLY A 119 -41.97 37.43 11.19
C GLY A 119 -41.50 36.04 11.61
N SER A 120 -40.49 35.44 10.95
CA SER A 120 -39.90 34.19 11.44
C SER A 120 -38.92 34.48 12.58
N GLN A 121 -39.23 34.08 13.81
CA GLN A 121 -38.31 34.25 14.95
C GLN A 121 -36.96 33.59 14.64
N MET A 122 -35.86 34.34 14.79
CA MET A 122 -34.51 33.86 14.50
C MET A 122 -34.21 32.61 15.34
N SER A 123 -34.03 31.48 14.67
CA SER A 123 -33.33 30.34 15.28
C SER A 123 -31.84 30.63 15.18
N PRO A 124 -31.10 30.81 16.29
CA PRO A 124 -29.70 31.27 16.27
C PRO A 124 -28.73 30.13 15.89
N GLY A 125 -28.95 29.52 14.73
CA GLY A 125 -28.31 28.31 14.23
C GLY A 125 -26.93 28.55 13.60
N GLY A 126 -26.85 29.40 12.57
CA GLY A 126 -25.65 29.53 11.73
C GLY A 126 -24.34 29.80 12.51
N ARG A 127 -24.38 30.70 13.51
CA ARG A 127 -23.21 30.99 14.38
C ARG A 127 -22.74 29.80 15.22
N ARG A 128 -23.58 28.78 15.44
CA ARG A 128 -23.23 27.58 16.21
C ARG A 128 -22.29 26.66 15.43
N HIS A 129 -22.37 26.59 14.10
CA HIS A 129 -21.56 25.65 13.31
C HIS A 129 -20.06 25.95 13.43
N VAL A 130 -19.63 27.19 13.13
CA VAL A 130 -18.23 27.64 13.26
C VAL A 130 -17.72 27.48 14.69
N SER A 131 -18.52 27.92 15.68
CA SER A 131 -18.18 27.83 17.10
C SER A 131 -18.00 26.36 17.54
N SER A 132 -18.88 25.47 17.09
CA SER A 132 -18.82 24.03 17.41
C SER A 132 -17.66 23.30 16.73
N LEU A 133 -17.21 23.78 15.56
CA LEU A 133 -16.04 23.24 14.88
C LEU A 133 -14.76 23.55 15.69
N LEU A 134 -14.57 24.82 16.06
CA LEU A 134 -13.44 25.26 16.88
C LEU A 134 -13.45 24.62 18.27
N TYR A 135 -14.62 24.49 18.90
CA TYR A 135 -14.76 23.83 20.19
C TYR A 135 -14.35 22.35 20.15
N ILE A 136 -14.79 21.58 19.14
CA ILE A 136 -14.37 20.18 18.98
C ILE A 136 -12.87 20.09 18.69
N TRP A 137 -12.34 20.96 17.83
CA TRP A 137 -10.90 21.01 17.52
C TRP A 137 -10.07 21.26 18.78
N HIS A 138 -10.41 22.28 19.57
CA HIS A 138 -9.73 22.61 20.82
C HIS A 138 -9.76 21.42 21.80
N ASN A 139 -10.95 20.85 22.04
CA ASN A 139 -11.11 19.72 22.95
C ASN A 139 -10.32 18.48 22.53
N ARG A 140 -10.18 18.21 21.22
CA ARG A 140 -9.36 17.08 20.75
C ARG A 140 -7.87 17.39 20.87
N LYS A 141 -7.44 18.61 20.50
CA LYS A 141 -6.06 19.08 20.66
C LYS A 141 -5.57 18.98 22.10
N GLU A 142 -6.39 19.42 23.06
CA GLU A 142 -6.05 19.40 24.49
C GLU A 142 -5.88 17.97 25.05
N ARG A 143 -6.70 17.02 24.56
CA ARG A 143 -6.59 15.59 24.91
C ARG A 143 -5.35 14.93 24.30
N SER A 144 -4.92 15.39 23.12
CA SER A 144 -3.83 14.81 22.33
C SER A 144 -2.48 15.49 22.58
N ARG A 145 -2.00 15.44 23.84
CA ARG A 145 -0.77 16.13 24.29
C ARG A 145 0.53 15.75 23.55
N SER A 146 0.54 14.69 22.74
CA SER A 146 1.72 14.12 22.09
C SER A 146 1.81 14.32 20.58
N LEU A 147 0.76 14.81 19.91
CA LEU A 147 0.72 14.94 18.44
C LEU A 147 0.83 16.40 17.99
N PRO A 148 1.53 16.70 16.88
CA PRO A 148 1.55 18.04 16.30
C PRO A 148 0.19 18.35 15.64
N TRP A 149 -0.62 19.19 16.28
CA TRP A 149 -1.88 19.67 15.72
C TRP A 149 -1.66 20.92 14.86
N GLY A 150 -2.04 20.84 13.59
CA GLY A 150 -2.08 21.99 12.69
C GLY A 150 -3.22 22.96 13.06
N LEU A 151 -3.14 24.20 12.58
CA LEU A 151 -4.17 25.19 12.84
C LEU A 151 -5.47 24.86 12.09
N LEU A 152 -6.63 25.04 12.74
CA LEU A 152 -7.93 25.07 12.06
C LEU A 152 -8.47 26.50 12.03
N ALA A 153 -8.52 27.09 10.84
CA ALA A 153 -8.93 28.48 10.60
C ALA A 153 -10.25 28.53 9.82
N PRO A 154 -11.41 28.65 10.48
CA PRO A 154 -12.68 28.82 9.80
C PRO A 154 -12.81 30.22 9.20
N VAL A 155 -13.32 30.29 7.97
CA VAL A 155 -13.58 31.54 7.24
C VAL A 155 -15.04 31.51 6.77
N SER A 156 -15.85 32.41 7.30
CA SER A 156 -17.22 32.62 6.86
C SER A 156 -17.24 33.40 5.54
N ILE A 157 -17.92 32.88 4.53
CA ILE A 157 -17.85 33.35 3.15
C ILE A 157 -19.20 33.22 2.45
N ASP A 158 -19.76 34.31 1.93
CA ASP A 158 -20.79 34.21 0.90
C ASP A 158 -20.13 33.79 -0.42
N VAL A 159 -20.37 32.54 -0.82
CA VAL A 159 -19.79 31.94 -2.04
C VAL A 159 -20.28 32.65 -3.30
N TRP A 160 -21.40 33.38 -3.25
CA TRP A 160 -21.93 34.12 -4.40
C TRP A 160 -21.31 35.52 -4.54
N SER A 161 -20.94 36.14 -3.42
CA SER A 161 -20.26 37.45 -3.39
C SER A 161 -18.79 37.38 -3.83
N SER A 162 -18.49 37.89 -5.03
CA SER A 162 -17.13 37.94 -5.58
C SER A 162 -16.14 38.69 -4.67
N SER A 163 -16.57 39.75 -3.98
CA SER A 163 -15.71 40.50 -3.06
C SER A 163 -15.40 39.74 -1.77
N GLN A 164 -16.32 38.90 -1.29
CA GLN A 164 -16.03 38.00 -0.15
C GLN A 164 -15.12 36.85 -0.57
N ARG A 165 -15.32 36.26 -1.77
CA ARG A 165 -14.40 35.25 -2.32
C ARG A 165 -12.98 35.80 -2.50
N GLN A 166 -12.84 36.96 -3.13
CA GLN A 166 -11.55 37.63 -3.30
C GLN A 166 -10.85 37.88 -1.94
N ARG A 167 -11.58 38.41 -0.95
CA ARG A 167 -11.04 38.63 0.40
C ARG A 167 -10.61 37.31 1.08
N ALA A 168 -11.33 36.22 0.87
CA ALA A 168 -10.97 34.90 1.40
C ALA A 168 -9.70 34.34 0.72
N VAL A 169 -9.55 34.52 -0.60
CA VAL A 169 -8.32 34.18 -1.33
C VAL A 169 -7.13 34.99 -0.80
N GLU A 170 -7.28 36.31 -0.68
CA GLU A 170 -6.25 37.22 -0.14
C GLU A 170 -5.86 36.85 1.30
N THR A 171 -6.84 36.47 2.14
CA THR A 171 -6.59 36.05 3.52
C THR A 171 -5.78 34.74 3.57
N VAL A 172 -6.17 33.73 2.78
CA VAL A 172 -5.45 32.45 2.68
C VAL A 172 -4.05 32.67 2.10
N GLN A 173 -3.91 33.49 1.07
CA GLN A 173 -2.63 33.83 0.45
C GLN A 173 -1.69 34.55 1.43
N ALA A 174 -2.17 35.58 2.13
CA ALA A 174 -1.38 36.33 3.10
C ALA A 174 -0.95 35.44 4.28
N TYR A 175 -1.81 34.53 4.74
CA TYR A 175 -1.45 33.56 5.76
C TYR A 175 -0.41 32.55 5.26
N CYS A 176 -0.59 31.98 4.07
CA CYS A 176 0.39 31.06 3.47
C CYS A 176 1.75 31.73 3.28
N ALA A 177 1.78 32.96 2.78
CA ALA A 177 3.03 33.74 2.63
C ALA A 177 3.71 34.00 3.98
N LYS A 178 2.95 34.37 5.02
CA LYS A 178 3.48 34.68 6.36
C LYS A 178 4.09 33.47 7.08
N TYR A 179 3.51 32.29 6.90
CA TYR A 179 3.93 31.05 7.57
C TYR A 179 4.61 30.06 6.61
N THR A 180 5.06 30.52 5.44
CA THR A 180 5.70 29.71 4.38
C THR A 180 4.92 28.47 3.91
N LEU A 181 3.61 28.43 4.18
CA LEU A 181 2.74 27.29 3.86
C LEU A 181 2.45 27.19 2.36
N ARG A 182 2.16 25.97 1.91
CA ARG A 182 1.81 25.65 0.52
C ARG A 182 0.41 25.07 0.46
N LEU A 183 -0.45 25.63 -0.39
CA LEU A 183 -1.82 25.12 -0.56
C LEU A 183 -1.83 23.83 -1.38
N VAL A 184 -1.65 22.69 -0.72
CA VAL A 184 -1.49 21.38 -1.38
C VAL A 184 -2.80 20.74 -1.82
N ALA A 185 -3.93 21.12 -1.21
CA ALA A 185 -5.24 20.58 -1.56
C ALA A 185 -6.40 21.55 -1.36
N LEU A 186 -7.36 21.51 -2.28
CA LEU A 186 -8.72 22.01 -2.14
C LEU A 186 -9.67 20.81 -2.08
N VAL A 187 -10.29 20.59 -0.93
CA VAL A 187 -11.32 19.56 -0.75
C VAL A 187 -12.69 20.21 -0.86
N VAL A 188 -13.50 19.75 -1.82
CA VAL A 188 -14.88 20.21 -1.98
C VAL A 188 -15.83 19.13 -1.50
N SER A 189 -16.47 19.38 -0.36
CA SER A 189 -17.56 18.56 0.18
C SER A 189 -18.87 19.34 0.01
N PRO A 190 -19.78 18.93 -0.89
CA PRO A 190 -21.10 19.55 -0.97
C PRO A 190 -21.85 19.28 0.34
N VAL A 191 -22.61 20.28 0.81
CA VAL A 191 -23.33 20.18 2.08
C VAL A 191 -24.68 19.46 1.84
N PRO A 192 -24.93 18.31 2.49
CA PRO A 192 -26.20 17.60 2.33
C PRO A 192 -27.34 18.37 3.03
N GLY A 193 -28.52 18.45 2.39
CA GLY A 193 -29.79 18.75 3.08
C GLY A 193 -30.32 20.19 3.04
N TYR A 194 -29.59 21.17 2.51
CA TYR A 194 -30.07 22.58 2.52
C TYR A 194 -31.15 22.86 1.47
N ASN A 195 -32.41 22.87 1.92
CA ASN A 195 -33.58 23.23 1.10
C ASN A 195 -33.90 24.74 1.10
N SER A 196 -33.25 25.57 1.93
CA SER A 196 -33.47 27.02 1.98
C SER A 196 -33.10 27.71 0.65
N LEU A 197 -33.79 28.79 0.29
CA LEU A 197 -33.38 29.64 -0.83
C LEU A 197 -32.26 30.58 -0.39
N SER A 198 -31.19 30.68 -1.17
CA SER A 198 -30.34 31.88 -1.14
C SER A 198 -31.16 33.07 -1.69
N PRO A 199 -31.23 34.22 -1.00
CA PRO A 199 -31.99 35.37 -1.46
C PRO A 199 -31.43 36.00 -2.75
N TYR A 200 -30.19 35.67 -3.15
CA TYR A 200 -29.65 36.06 -4.46
C TYR A 200 -30.48 35.48 -5.63
N MET A 201 -31.07 34.29 -5.45
CA MET A 201 -32.01 33.71 -6.41
C MET A 201 -33.40 34.34 -6.33
N ALA A 202 -33.83 34.81 -5.15
CA ALA A 202 -35.06 35.60 -5.03
C ALA A 202 -34.92 36.97 -5.74
N LEU A 203 -33.75 37.59 -5.70
CA LEU A 203 -33.48 38.86 -6.37
C LEU A 203 -33.55 38.73 -7.90
N HIS A 204 -33.04 37.63 -8.47
CA HIS A 204 -33.20 37.33 -9.90
C HIS A 204 -34.66 37.09 -10.32
N ARG A 205 -35.53 36.60 -9.43
CA ARG A 205 -36.99 36.54 -9.68
C ARG A 205 -37.63 37.95 -9.69
N LEU A 206 -37.09 38.89 -8.92
CA LEU A 206 -37.60 40.27 -8.86
C LEU A 206 -37.17 41.11 -10.06
N THR A 207 -35.99 40.89 -10.63
CA THR A 207 -35.54 41.56 -11.88
C THR A 207 -36.16 40.96 -13.14
N ALA A 208 -36.62 39.70 -13.12
CA ALA A 208 -37.39 39.10 -14.22
C ALA A 208 -38.89 39.48 -14.23
N ARG A 209 -39.35 40.29 -13.26
CA ARG A 209 -40.78 40.52 -12.95
C ARG A 209 -41.51 41.51 -13.89
N GLY A 210 -41.01 41.69 -15.11
CA GLY A 210 -41.64 42.47 -16.18
C GLY A 210 -42.36 41.64 -17.24
N VAL A 211 -42.48 40.32 -17.04
CA VAL A 211 -43.13 39.39 -17.97
C VAL A 211 -44.15 38.55 -17.21
N ASP A 212 -45.43 38.72 -17.54
CA ASP A 212 -46.55 37.97 -16.97
C ASP A 212 -46.60 36.53 -17.52
N THR A 213 -45.87 35.60 -16.90
CA THR A 213 -45.89 34.18 -17.28
C THR A 213 -45.96 33.21 -16.10
N CYS A 214 -46.94 32.30 -16.17
CA CYS A 214 -47.05 31.00 -15.49
C CYS A 214 -46.58 30.90 -14.02
N THR A 215 -47.54 30.98 -13.10
CA THR A 215 -47.42 30.66 -11.67
C THR A 215 -47.17 29.18 -11.34
N SER A 216 -46.78 28.35 -12.32
CA SER A 216 -46.62 26.89 -12.21
C SER A 216 -45.21 26.37 -12.50
N CYS A 217 -44.17 27.22 -12.41
CA CYS A 217 -42.78 26.75 -12.31
C CYS A 217 -42.68 25.86 -11.05
N SER A 218 -42.47 24.56 -11.24
CA SER A 218 -42.73 23.58 -10.18
C SER A 218 -41.73 23.73 -9.02
N ALA A 219 -42.14 23.35 -7.82
CA ALA A 219 -41.26 23.33 -6.65
C ALA A 219 -40.07 22.35 -6.78
N GLU A 220 -40.03 21.56 -7.86
CA GLU A 220 -38.97 20.61 -8.20
C GLU A 220 -37.91 21.26 -9.09
N GLU A 221 -38.30 22.12 -10.05
CA GLU A 221 -37.36 22.89 -10.86
C GLU A 221 -36.47 23.79 -9.99
N GLU A 222 -37.07 24.47 -9.01
CA GLU A 222 -36.33 25.27 -8.01
C GLU A 222 -35.41 24.40 -7.14
N ARG A 223 -35.84 23.18 -6.76
CA ARG A 223 -34.99 22.22 -6.03
C ARG A 223 -33.82 21.73 -6.89
N TRP A 224 -34.04 21.46 -8.17
CA TRP A 224 -33.02 21.02 -9.12
C TRP A 224 -32.01 22.12 -9.39
N ARG A 225 -32.48 23.35 -9.64
CA ARG A 225 -31.65 24.54 -9.82
C ARG A 225 -30.74 24.78 -8.61
N LYS A 226 -31.26 24.71 -7.39
CA LYS A 226 -30.47 24.77 -6.14
C LYS A 226 -29.39 23.69 -6.08
N ARG A 227 -29.74 22.43 -6.38
CA ARG A 227 -28.78 21.31 -6.35
C ARG A 227 -27.65 21.52 -7.36
N ILE A 228 -27.92 22.02 -8.56
CA ILE A 228 -26.87 22.37 -9.52
C ILE A 228 -25.98 23.50 -8.97
N LEU A 229 -26.58 24.56 -8.43
CA LEU A 229 -25.80 25.69 -7.93
C LEU A 229 -24.84 25.26 -6.81
N SER A 230 -25.31 24.49 -5.81
CA SER A 230 -24.47 24.05 -4.69
C SER A 230 -23.55 22.85 -4.97
N GLN A 231 -23.95 21.92 -5.85
CA GLN A 231 -23.16 20.70 -6.13
C GLN A 231 -22.27 20.80 -7.39
N VAL A 232 -22.46 21.83 -8.22
CA VAL A 232 -21.71 22.06 -9.47
C VAL A 232 -21.12 23.47 -9.51
N THR A 233 -21.95 24.52 -9.43
CA THR A 233 -21.47 25.90 -9.67
C THR A 233 -20.56 26.41 -8.57
N GLU A 234 -20.91 26.24 -7.30
CA GLU A 234 -20.08 26.61 -6.15
C GLU A 234 -18.70 25.92 -6.18
N PRO A 235 -18.59 24.59 -6.37
CA PRO A 235 -17.31 23.91 -6.61
C PRO A 235 -16.45 24.53 -7.72
N ILE A 236 -17.04 24.87 -8.88
CA ILE A 236 -16.31 25.44 -10.02
C ILE A 236 -15.77 26.83 -9.67
N LEU A 237 -16.60 27.70 -9.10
CA LEU A 237 -16.20 29.07 -8.72
C LEU A 237 -15.06 29.04 -7.68
N MET A 238 -15.18 28.17 -6.68
CA MET A 238 -14.15 28.02 -5.65
C MET A 238 -12.87 27.38 -6.18
N ALA A 239 -12.96 26.42 -7.11
CA ALA A 239 -11.79 25.87 -7.80
C ALA A 239 -11.07 26.94 -8.64
N HIS A 240 -11.82 27.72 -9.42
CA HIS A 240 -11.31 28.80 -10.23
C HIS A 240 -10.53 29.84 -9.39
N ASP A 241 -11.15 30.39 -8.36
CA ASP A 241 -10.58 31.48 -7.57
C ASP A 241 -9.31 31.06 -6.80
N TYR A 242 -9.17 29.77 -6.47
CA TYR A 242 -7.97 29.21 -5.81
C TYR A 242 -6.97 28.53 -6.78
N THR A 243 -7.25 28.50 -8.09
CA THR A 243 -6.41 27.81 -9.10
C THR A 243 -4.97 28.34 -9.10
N TRP A 244 -4.74 29.64 -8.90
CA TRP A 244 -3.40 30.22 -8.87
C TRP A 244 -2.57 29.75 -7.66
N LEU A 245 -3.18 29.69 -6.46
CA LEU A 245 -2.52 29.19 -5.25
C LEU A 245 -2.22 27.69 -5.34
N LEU A 246 -3.16 26.90 -5.86
CA LEU A 246 -2.96 25.47 -6.10
C LEU A 246 -1.83 25.23 -7.11
N ARG A 247 -1.78 26.00 -8.20
CA ARG A 247 -0.73 25.90 -9.22
C ARG A 247 0.68 26.15 -8.67
N GLN A 248 0.85 27.04 -7.69
CA GLN A 248 2.15 27.30 -7.06
C GLN A 248 2.68 26.17 -6.18
N ALA A 249 1.83 25.21 -5.80
CA ALA A 249 2.17 24.11 -4.91
C ALA A 249 2.00 22.73 -5.57
N SER A 250 1.75 22.68 -6.89
CA SER A 250 1.31 21.47 -7.60
C SER A 250 0.13 20.78 -6.90
N GLY A 251 -0.78 21.60 -6.39
CA GLY A 251 -1.89 21.23 -5.53
C GLY A 251 -2.97 20.40 -6.24
N ARG A 252 -3.88 19.84 -5.46
CA ARG A 252 -4.92 18.93 -5.95
C ARG A 252 -6.31 19.43 -5.61
N ILE A 253 -7.29 19.07 -6.43
CA ILE A 253 -8.71 19.27 -6.10
C ILE A 253 -9.33 17.90 -5.80
N ILE A 254 -9.93 17.75 -4.63
CA ILE A 254 -10.57 16.51 -4.20
C ILE A 254 -12.07 16.79 -4.13
N VAL A 255 -12.82 16.27 -5.10
CA VAL A 255 -14.28 16.42 -5.12
C VAL A 255 -14.89 15.20 -4.45
N ILE A 256 -15.45 15.40 -3.26
CA ILE A 256 -16.12 14.35 -2.49
C ILE A 256 -17.56 14.26 -2.99
N SER A 257 -17.96 13.10 -3.50
CA SER A 257 -19.35 12.85 -3.86
C SER A 257 -20.09 12.17 -2.71
N PRO A 258 -21.13 12.80 -2.11
CA PRO A 258 -22.05 12.07 -1.26
C PRO A 258 -22.88 11.15 -2.15
N CYS A 259 -22.80 9.84 -1.92
CA CYS A 259 -23.81 8.91 -2.38
C CYS A 259 -25.08 9.16 -1.55
N SER A 260 -26.00 9.97 -2.08
CA SER A 260 -27.37 10.04 -1.58
C SER A 260 -28.18 8.97 -2.31
N GLU A 261 -28.70 8.00 -1.58
CA GLU A 261 -29.61 6.97 -2.11
C GLU A 261 -31.06 7.50 -2.24
N ASP A 262 -31.30 8.77 -1.90
CA ASP A 262 -32.63 9.38 -1.78
C ASP A 262 -33.21 9.85 -3.13
N GLY A 263 -33.65 8.86 -3.90
CA GLY A 263 -34.61 9.03 -4.98
C GLY A 263 -34.00 9.15 -6.37
N VAL A 264 -34.32 8.18 -7.22
CA VAL A 264 -34.26 8.34 -8.68
C VAL A 264 -35.35 9.34 -9.06
N TRP A 265 -34.94 10.56 -9.44
CA TRP A 265 -35.87 11.57 -9.98
C TRP A 265 -35.98 11.34 -11.48
N ASP A 266 -37.20 11.18 -11.99
CA ASP A 266 -37.49 10.73 -13.37
C ASP A 266 -37.28 11.81 -14.45
N PHE A 267 -36.68 12.94 -14.07
CA PHE A 267 -36.08 13.88 -15.03
C PHE A 267 -34.83 13.19 -15.60
N GLY A 268 -34.90 12.73 -16.85
CA GLY A 268 -33.93 11.86 -17.52
C GLY A 268 -32.50 12.42 -17.76
N PHE A 269 -32.03 13.30 -16.89
CA PHE A 269 -30.66 13.77 -16.81
C PHE A 269 -30.18 13.63 -15.36
N SER A 270 -29.27 12.69 -15.09
CA SER A 270 -28.83 12.46 -13.71
C SER A 270 -27.96 13.63 -13.22
N ILE A 271 -28.21 14.09 -11.99
CA ILE A 271 -27.28 15.03 -11.33
C ILE A 271 -25.86 14.44 -11.26
N GLU A 272 -25.72 13.12 -11.16
CA GLU A 272 -24.41 12.47 -11.18
C GLU A 272 -23.75 12.49 -12.57
N GLU A 273 -24.52 12.58 -13.66
CA GLU A 273 -23.99 12.84 -15.01
C GLU A 273 -23.52 14.28 -15.17
N ALA A 274 -24.32 15.26 -14.73
CA ALA A 274 -23.90 16.65 -14.70
C ALA A 274 -22.60 16.83 -13.88
N ARG A 275 -22.53 16.19 -12.71
CA ARG A 275 -21.32 16.20 -11.86
C ARG A 275 -20.16 15.45 -12.47
N ARG A 276 -20.39 14.32 -13.18
CA ARG A 276 -19.35 13.59 -13.94
C ARG A 276 -18.81 14.46 -15.08
N ALA A 277 -19.67 15.11 -15.86
CA ALA A 277 -19.28 16.01 -16.94
C ALA A 277 -18.49 17.22 -16.42
N VAL A 278 -18.92 17.81 -15.30
CA VAL A 278 -18.21 18.92 -14.64
C VAL A 278 -16.86 18.49 -14.10
N CYS A 279 -16.77 17.32 -13.44
CA CYS A 279 -15.48 16.79 -12.99
C CYS A 279 -14.56 16.55 -14.18
N GLN A 280 -15.06 16.00 -15.28
CA GLN A 280 -14.27 15.77 -16.50
C GLN A 280 -13.79 17.10 -17.11
N HIS A 281 -14.68 18.08 -17.27
CA HIS A 281 -14.32 19.39 -17.79
C HIS A 281 -13.28 20.11 -16.92
N LEU A 282 -13.43 20.04 -15.59
CA LEU A 282 -12.42 20.55 -14.66
C LEU A 282 -11.10 19.76 -14.77
N CYS A 283 -11.12 18.44 -14.96
CA CYS A 283 -9.90 17.65 -15.21
C CYS A 283 -9.18 18.17 -16.45
N ASP A 284 -9.91 18.29 -17.57
CA ASP A 284 -9.35 18.70 -18.86
C ASP A 284 -8.81 20.14 -18.82
N ALA A 285 -9.45 21.03 -18.06
CA ALA A 285 -9.03 22.42 -17.88
C ALA A 285 -7.85 22.60 -16.90
N LEU A 286 -7.75 21.77 -15.84
CA LEU A 286 -6.76 21.92 -14.78
C LEU A 286 -5.53 21.01 -14.93
N GLN A 287 -5.63 19.91 -15.67
CA GLN A 287 -4.51 19.02 -15.98
C GLN A 287 -3.33 19.73 -16.68
N PRO A 288 -3.54 20.66 -17.65
CA PRO A 288 -2.46 21.47 -18.24
C PRO A 288 -1.76 22.39 -17.23
N LEU A 289 -2.39 22.69 -16.09
CA LEU A 289 -1.84 23.51 -15.00
C LEU A 289 -1.11 22.65 -13.94
N GLY A 290 -1.01 21.33 -14.13
CA GLY A 290 -0.42 20.40 -13.18
C GLY A 290 -1.34 20.00 -12.01
N ILE A 291 -2.54 20.58 -11.94
CA ILE A 291 -3.49 20.34 -10.85
C ILE A 291 -4.26 19.04 -11.15
N ARG A 292 -4.21 18.08 -10.22
CA ARG A 292 -4.93 16.81 -10.35
C ARG A 292 -6.27 16.86 -9.64
N ILE A 293 -7.31 16.37 -10.30
CA ILE A 293 -8.62 16.16 -9.68
C ILE A 293 -8.76 14.70 -9.26
N LEU A 294 -9.19 14.48 -8.03
CA LEU A 294 -9.51 13.17 -7.49
C LEU A 294 -11.02 13.11 -7.23
N LYS A 295 -11.74 12.32 -8.02
CA LYS A 295 -13.14 11.98 -7.75
C LYS A 295 -13.18 10.79 -6.80
N ARG A 296 -13.88 10.94 -5.67
CA ARG A 296 -14.21 9.81 -4.79
C ARG A 296 -15.70 9.49 -4.90
N SER A 297 -16.01 8.32 -5.47
CA SER A 297 -17.31 7.66 -5.29
C SER A 297 -17.36 7.08 -3.87
N GLN A 298 -18.49 7.22 -3.19
CA GLN A 298 -18.71 6.59 -1.89
C GLN A 298 -19.43 5.25 -2.10
N ASP A 299 -18.75 4.31 -2.75
CA ASP A 299 -19.23 2.92 -2.82
C ASP A 299 -19.15 2.25 -1.44
N ARG A 300 -20.09 1.34 -1.18
CA ARG A 300 -20.30 0.74 0.14
C ARG A 300 -19.11 -0.14 0.53
N GLY A 301 -18.41 0.24 1.60
CA GLY A 301 -17.37 -0.59 2.25
C GLY A 301 -16.01 0.12 2.39
N VAL A 302 -15.58 0.32 3.64
CA VAL A 302 -14.21 0.69 4.07
C VAL A 302 -13.60 1.97 3.49
N GLY A 303 -13.51 3.01 4.32
CA GLY A 303 -13.06 4.36 3.95
C GLY A 303 -11.55 4.59 3.84
N CYS A 304 -10.81 3.84 3.02
CA CYS A 304 -9.37 4.09 2.82
C CYS A 304 -9.07 5.30 1.89
N LEU A 305 -8.15 6.18 2.27
CA LEU A 305 -7.74 7.37 1.50
C LEU A 305 -6.48 7.07 0.67
N TRP A 306 -6.62 6.81 -0.62
CA TRP A 306 -5.48 6.52 -1.51
C TRP A 306 -4.94 7.78 -2.20
N MET A 307 -3.74 8.23 -1.82
CA MET A 307 -3.06 9.39 -2.42
C MET A 307 -2.12 8.97 -3.57
N SER A 308 -2.54 9.17 -4.83
CA SER A 308 -1.64 9.12 -6.00
C SER A 308 -0.68 10.33 -6.01
N LYS A 309 0.65 10.14 -6.09
CA LYS A 309 1.67 11.21 -5.95
C LYS A 309 2.77 11.11 -7.03
N THR A 310 2.93 12.17 -7.86
CA THR A 310 4.06 12.59 -8.74
C THR A 310 3.77 14.06 -9.24
N PRO A 311 4.45 14.69 -10.24
CA PRO A 311 5.65 15.57 -10.15
C PRO A 311 5.45 17.09 -10.50
N ASP A 312 6.40 18.06 -10.37
CA ASP A 312 7.61 18.24 -9.50
C ASP A 312 8.10 19.77 -9.38
N ASP A 313 8.73 20.34 -8.26
CA ASP A 313 9.80 21.48 -8.13
C ASP A 313 10.15 22.16 -6.73
N PRO A 314 11.45 22.54 -6.37
CA PRO A 314 11.83 23.63 -5.42
C PRO A 314 13.23 24.37 -5.58
N SER A 315 13.54 25.33 -4.68
CA SER A 315 14.90 25.70 -4.15
C SER A 315 14.82 26.58 -2.86
N LYS A 316 15.86 27.08 -2.14
CA LYS A 316 17.34 27.19 -2.30
C LYS A 316 18.13 27.28 -0.94
N GLU A 317 19.46 27.44 -1.04
CA GLU A 317 20.62 27.66 -0.10
C GLU A 317 20.42 28.39 1.28
N THR A 318 21.29 28.32 2.33
CA THR A 318 22.80 28.32 2.36
C THR A 318 23.45 27.82 3.70
N GLN A 319 24.71 27.35 3.62
CA GLN A 319 25.84 27.38 4.63
C GLN A 319 25.88 26.48 5.90
N GLY A 320 26.97 25.71 6.07
CA GLY A 320 27.26 24.92 7.29
C GLY A 320 28.52 24.01 7.23
N ASN A 321 29.69 24.54 6.81
CA ASN A 321 30.88 23.74 6.51
C ASN A 321 31.84 23.48 7.69
N SER A 322 31.77 22.30 8.31
CA SER A 322 32.93 21.68 9.00
C SER A 322 32.79 20.16 9.14
N VAL A 323 31.64 19.69 9.63
CA VAL A 323 31.34 18.26 9.86
C VAL A 323 31.29 17.46 8.54
N HIS A 324 30.72 18.06 7.48
CA HIS A 324 30.66 17.41 6.16
C HIS A 324 32.04 17.08 5.57
N ALA A 325 33.10 17.84 5.87
CA ALA A 325 34.45 17.53 5.40
C ALA A 325 35.04 16.31 6.11
N ALA A 326 34.73 16.12 7.40
CA ALA A 326 35.12 14.93 8.16
C ALA A 326 34.33 13.69 7.69
N VAL A 327 33.00 13.82 7.57
CA VAL A 327 32.12 12.75 7.07
C VAL A 327 32.47 12.36 5.63
N ALA A 328 32.76 13.31 4.75
CA ALA A 328 33.20 13.03 3.38
C ALA A 328 34.56 12.32 3.35
N ARG A 329 35.54 12.69 4.20
CA ARG A 329 36.83 11.97 4.26
C ARG A 329 36.67 10.55 4.81
N THR A 330 35.79 10.35 5.79
CA THR A 330 35.47 9.01 6.31
C THR A 330 34.70 8.19 5.28
N LEU A 331 33.67 8.73 4.63
CA LEU A 331 32.93 8.06 3.55
C LEU A 331 33.82 7.76 2.35
N THR A 332 34.70 8.66 1.93
CA THR A 332 35.64 8.42 0.83
C THR A 332 36.71 7.39 1.21
N ARG A 333 37.18 7.34 2.46
CA ARG A 333 38.06 6.25 2.94
C ARG A 333 37.32 4.91 3.07
N THR A 334 36.07 4.90 3.51
CA THR A 334 35.24 3.70 3.61
C THR A 334 34.85 3.19 2.22
N ALA A 335 34.48 4.08 1.29
CA ALA A 335 34.25 3.76 -0.11
C ALA A 335 35.54 3.28 -0.77
N ALA A 336 36.68 3.93 -0.54
CA ALA A 336 37.97 3.45 -1.03
C ALA A 336 38.33 2.08 -0.43
N LEU A 337 38.03 1.77 0.84
CA LEU A 337 38.19 0.44 1.43
C LEU A 337 37.20 -0.59 0.88
N TYR A 338 36.00 -0.16 0.51
CA TYR A 338 34.95 -0.98 -0.12
C TYR A 338 35.29 -1.33 -1.58
N PHE A 339 35.87 -0.38 -2.33
CA PHE A 339 36.24 -0.53 -3.74
C PHE A 339 37.68 -1.03 -3.96
N SER A 340 38.61 -0.84 -3.01
CA SER A 340 39.97 -1.43 -3.05
C SER A 340 40.00 -2.92 -2.74
N ARG A 341 38.87 -3.49 -2.29
CA ARG A 341 38.61 -4.93 -2.42
C ARG A 341 37.95 -5.15 -3.79
N PRO A 342 38.70 -5.59 -4.82
CA PRO A 342 38.19 -5.61 -6.18
C PRO A 342 36.94 -6.51 -6.29
N VAL A 343 35.89 -5.93 -6.88
CA VAL A 343 34.77 -6.61 -7.55
C VAL A 343 34.13 -7.75 -6.73
N ARG A 344 33.32 -7.40 -5.72
CA ARG A 344 32.32 -8.31 -5.12
C ARG A 344 30.86 -7.97 -5.41
N LEU A 345 30.54 -6.76 -5.89
CA LEU A 345 29.18 -6.42 -6.34
C LEU A 345 28.80 -7.15 -7.63
N PHE A 346 29.76 -7.31 -8.56
CA PHE A 346 29.59 -8.13 -9.77
C PHE A 346 30.16 -9.53 -9.56
N ARG A 347 29.78 -10.21 -8.47
CA ARG A 347 29.83 -11.68 -8.52
C ARG A 347 28.66 -12.12 -9.39
N PRO A 348 28.89 -12.78 -10.54
CA PRO A 348 27.86 -13.61 -11.12
C PRO A 348 27.37 -14.55 -10.01
N SER A 349 26.06 -14.71 -9.88
CA SER A 349 25.50 -15.72 -8.99
C SER A 349 26.12 -17.06 -9.36
N LYS A 350 27.07 -17.55 -8.57
CA LYS A 350 27.76 -18.79 -8.89
C LYS A 350 26.74 -19.90 -8.87
N ILE A 351 26.31 -20.32 -10.06
CA ILE A 351 25.53 -21.54 -10.22
C ILE A 351 26.41 -22.64 -9.66
N SER A 352 25.97 -23.20 -8.55
CA SER A 352 26.76 -24.10 -7.73
C SER A 352 26.28 -25.51 -8.01
N GLY A 353 27.16 -26.40 -8.49
CA GLY A 353 26.80 -27.80 -8.77
C GLY A 353 26.15 -28.51 -7.57
N TRP A 354 26.47 -28.04 -6.35
CA TRP A 354 25.83 -28.43 -5.10
C TRP A 354 24.30 -28.24 -5.07
N HIS A 355 23.74 -27.24 -5.76
CA HIS A 355 22.29 -27.06 -5.85
C HIS A 355 21.64 -28.14 -6.73
N SER A 356 22.29 -28.51 -7.84
CA SER A 356 21.82 -29.59 -8.71
C SER A 356 21.85 -30.94 -8.00
N LEU A 357 22.95 -31.25 -7.30
CA LEU A 357 23.05 -32.44 -6.45
C LEU A 357 22.05 -32.46 -5.29
N ARG A 358 21.75 -31.29 -4.68
CA ARG A 358 20.76 -31.17 -3.61
C ARG A 358 19.31 -31.38 -4.13
N GLY A 359 19.04 -30.96 -5.36
CA GLY A 359 17.78 -31.28 -6.06
C GLY A 359 17.62 -32.78 -6.31
N LEU A 360 18.67 -33.45 -6.78
CA LEU A 360 18.70 -34.92 -6.96
C LEU A 360 18.48 -35.67 -5.65
N ALA A 361 19.19 -35.30 -4.58
CA ALA A 361 18.97 -35.88 -3.26
C ALA A 361 17.51 -35.73 -2.81
N SER A 362 16.94 -34.53 -2.97
CA SER A 362 15.54 -34.25 -2.62
C SER A 362 14.53 -35.04 -3.46
N HIS A 363 14.84 -35.36 -4.72
CA HIS A 363 14.00 -36.18 -5.59
C HIS A 363 14.04 -37.68 -5.20
N GLU A 364 15.16 -38.15 -4.65
CA GLU A 364 15.30 -39.50 -4.07
C GLU A 364 14.84 -39.55 -2.60
N GLY A 365 14.22 -38.47 -2.07
CA GLY A 365 13.75 -38.39 -0.68
C GLY A 365 14.87 -38.32 0.36
N ALA A 366 16.12 -38.11 -0.07
CA ALA A 366 17.30 -38.07 0.78
C ALA A 366 17.77 -36.63 1.05
N SER A 367 18.44 -36.41 2.18
CA SER A 367 19.20 -35.19 2.40
C SER A 367 20.62 -35.33 1.82
N LEU A 368 21.19 -34.22 1.32
CA LEU A 368 22.53 -34.20 0.74
C LEU A 368 23.62 -34.42 1.83
N THR A 369 23.84 -35.69 2.18
CA THR A 369 24.85 -36.14 3.13
C THR A 369 26.10 -36.67 2.42
N PRO A 370 27.27 -36.76 3.10
CA PRO A 370 28.45 -37.43 2.55
C PRO A 370 28.18 -38.91 2.21
N GLN A 371 27.28 -39.55 2.98
CA GLN A 371 26.82 -40.92 2.73
C GLN A 371 26.05 -41.00 1.42
N PHE A 372 25.05 -40.13 1.19
CA PHE A 372 24.34 -40.03 -0.09
C PHE A 372 25.31 -39.78 -1.25
N LEU A 373 26.25 -38.84 -1.10
CA LEU A 373 27.23 -38.54 -2.15
C LEU A 373 28.13 -39.75 -2.47
N SER A 374 28.56 -40.49 -1.45
CA SER A 374 29.34 -41.73 -1.64
C SER A 374 28.52 -42.87 -2.24
N GLY A 375 27.22 -42.96 -1.93
CA GLY A 375 26.28 -43.90 -2.55
C GLY A 375 26.08 -43.59 -4.02
N LEU A 376 25.86 -42.32 -4.36
CA LEU A 376 25.69 -41.84 -5.73
C LEU A 376 26.96 -42.09 -6.58
N VAL A 377 28.16 -41.85 -6.02
CA VAL A 377 29.44 -42.18 -6.66
C VAL A 377 29.66 -43.69 -6.80
N LYS A 378 29.18 -44.53 -5.87
CA LYS A 378 29.21 -46.00 -6.02
C LYS A 378 28.22 -46.52 -7.07
N ALA A 379 27.04 -45.91 -7.18
CA ALA A 379 25.97 -46.35 -8.06
C ALA A 379 26.16 -45.92 -9.53
N GLN A 380 26.61 -44.68 -9.75
CA GLN A 380 26.75 -44.07 -11.09
C GLN A 380 28.21 -43.75 -11.47
N GLY A 381 29.17 -44.11 -10.61
CA GLY A 381 30.60 -43.85 -10.81
C GLY A 381 31.03 -42.42 -10.50
N LEU A 382 32.35 -42.19 -10.53
CA LEU A 382 32.94 -40.85 -10.30
C LEU A 382 32.51 -39.80 -11.35
N ILE A 383 32.00 -40.23 -12.51
CA ILE A 383 31.55 -39.38 -13.62
C ILE A 383 30.38 -38.45 -13.25
N VAL A 384 29.63 -38.78 -12.20
CA VAL A 384 28.56 -37.92 -11.67
C VAL A 384 29.08 -36.52 -11.31
N ILE A 385 30.26 -36.43 -10.69
CA ILE A 385 30.80 -35.17 -10.20
C ILE A 385 31.06 -34.20 -11.36
N PRO A 386 31.88 -34.51 -12.39
CA PRO A 386 32.05 -33.61 -13.53
C PRO A 386 30.73 -33.37 -14.27
N LYS A 387 29.81 -34.35 -14.37
CA LYS A 387 28.50 -34.15 -15.04
C LYS A 387 27.64 -33.04 -14.39
N HIS A 388 27.72 -32.84 -13.08
CA HIS A 388 26.94 -31.82 -12.36
C HIS A 388 27.71 -30.52 -12.10
N PHE A 389 29.05 -30.55 -12.08
CA PHE A 389 29.88 -29.36 -11.87
C PHE A 389 30.36 -28.71 -13.17
N ALA A 390 30.55 -29.46 -14.27
CA ALA A 390 31.06 -28.91 -15.52
C ALA A 390 30.09 -27.93 -16.20
N PRO A 391 28.76 -28.15 -16.29
CA PRO A 391 27.87 -27.17 -16.93
C PRO A 391 27.83 -25.82 -16.19
N PRO A 392 27.68 -25.77 -14.85
CA PRO A 392 27.82 -24.51 -14.12
C PRO A 392 29.23 -23.90 -14.23
N LEU A 393 30.29 -24.70 -14.26
CA LEU A 393 31.65 -24.21 -14.44
C LEU A 393 31.84 -23.57 -15.82
N LEU A 394 31.36 -24.20 -16.89
CA LEU A 394 31.39 -23.69 -18.26
C LEU A 394 30.61 -22.38 -18.39
N VAL A 395 29.42 -22.27 -17.80
CA VAL A 395 28.63 -21.04 -17.82
C VAL A 395 29.33 -19.92 -17.04
N ASN A 396 29.85 -20.20 -15.84
CA ASN A 396 30.61 -19.20 -15.07
C ASN A 396 31.92 -18.79 -15.79
N ALA A 397 32.57 -19.72 -16.49
CA ALA A 397 33.75 -19.45 -17.30
C ALA A 397 33.40 -18.57 -18.51
N ALA A 398 32.34 -18.90 -19.25
CA ALA A 398 31.86 -18.13 -20.39
C ALA A 398 31.51 -16.68 -20.01
N LEU A 399 30.76 -16.48 -18.92
CA LEU A 399 30.44 -15.15 -18.40
C LEU A 399 31.70 -14.40 -17.95
N GLY A 400 32.64 -15.08 -17.29
CA GLY A 400 33.93 -14.51 -16.91
C GLY A 400 34.78 -14.09 -18.13
N THR A 401 34.83 -14.92 -19.18
CA THR A 401 35.56 -14.58 -20.42
C THR A 401 34.91 -13.41 -21.16
N VAL A 402 33.58 -13.34 -21.23
CA VAL A 402 32.87 -12.20 -21.84
C VAL A 402 33.17 -10.91 -21.08
N LEU A 403 33.07 -10.93 -19.74
CA LEU A 403 33.38 -9.77 -18.91
C LEU A 403 34.82 -9.28 -19.13
N TRP A 404 35.82 -10.17 -19.02
CA TRP A 404 37.23 -9.80 -19.13
C TRP A 404 37.63 -9.39 -20.55
N ALA A 405 37.17 -10.11 -21.59
CA ALA A 405 37.46 -9.77 -22.98
C ALA A 405 36.84 -8.42 -23.35
N THR A 406 35.56 -8.20 -23.07
CA THR A 406 34.91 -6.91 -23.34
C THR A 406 35.56 -5.77 -22.56
N TYR A 407 35.97 -5.99 -21.31
CA TYR A 407 36.69 -4.96 -20.54
C TYR A 407 38.04 -4.60 -21.18
N ALA A 408 38.84 -5.61 -21.57
CA ALA A 408 40.16 -5.40 -22.16
C ALA A 408 40.10 -4.72 -23.55
N GLU A 409 39.19 -5.18 -24.41
CA GLU A 409 38.87 -4.55 -25.71
C GLU A 409 38.46 -3.08 -25.52
N THR A 410 37.43 -2.84 -24.69
CA THR A 410 36.87 -1.50 -24.50
C THR A 410 37.88 -0.55 -23.85
N SER A 411 38.68 -1.03 -22.90
CA SER A 411 39.74 -0.22 -22.27
C SER A 411 40.83 0.13 -23.27
N SER A 412 41.24 -0.81 -24.13
CA SER A 412 42.26 -0.58 -25.16
C SER A 412 41.77 0.40 -26.23
N ALA A 413 40.48 0.32 -26.60
CA ALA A 413 39.85 1.24 -27.54
C ALA A 413 39.63 2.66 -26.97
N LEU A 414 39.36 2.79 -25.66
CA LEU A 414 39.17 4.09 -24.99
C LEU A 414 40.49 4.76 -24.56
N GLN A 415 41.57 3.99 -24.38
CA GLN A 415 42.88 4.49 -23.93
C GLN A 415 43.40 5.70 -24.73
N PRO A 416 43.32 5.76 -26.08
CA PRO A 416 43.83 6.89 -26.86
C PRO A 416 43.00 8.17 -26.69
N PHE A 417 41.70 8.05 -26.40
CA PHE A 417 40.77 9.18 -26.30
C PHE A 417 40.64 9.72 -24.88
N LEU A 418 40.73 8.85 -23.88
CA LEU A 418 40.45 9.16 -22.47
C LEU A 418 41.63 8.83 -21.53
N GLY A 419 42.84 8.62 -22.06
CA GLY A 419 44.03 8.25 -21.27
C GLY A 419 44.35 9.19 -20.10
N SER A 420 44.00 10.47 -20.20
CA SER A 420 44.12 11.46 -19.12
C SER A 420 43.16 11.25 -17.94
N TYR A 421 42.12 10.40 -18.11
CA TYR A 421 41.04 10.17 -17.17
C TYR A 421 40.87 8.67 -16.88
N PRO A 422 41.80 8.03 -16.14
CA PRO A 422 41.78 6.57 -15.92
C PRO A 422 40.51 6.06 -15.24
N VAL A 423 39.86 6.89 -14.41
CA VAL A 423 38.55 6.57 -13.79
C VAL A 423 37.44 6.47 -14.84
N ALA A 424 37.44 7.32 -15.86
CA ALA A 424 36.45 7.30 -16.93
C ALA A 424 36.64 6.09 -17.85
N VAL A 425 37.90 5.77 -18.21
CA VAL A 425 38.24 4.55 -18.98
C VAL A 425 37.77 3.29 -18.24
N ALA A 426 38.08 3.16 -16.95
CA ALA A 426 37.68 2.02 -16.14
C ALA A 426 36.15 1.93 -15.96
N ALA A 427 35.47 3.06 -15.77
CA ALA A 427 34.01 3.10 -15.61
C ALA A 427 33.28 2.70 -16.90
N LEU A 428 33.67 3.25 -18.05
CA LEU A 428 33.05 2.94 -19.35
C LEU A 428 33.36 1.50 -19.79
N SER A 429 34.59 1.02 -19.61
CA SER A 429 34.97 -0.36 -19.92
C SER A 429 34.26 -1.36 -19.00
N GLY A 430 34.10 -1.02 -17.72
CA GLY A 430 33.30 -1.80 -16.77
C GLY A 430 31.81 -1.83 -17.11
N ALA A 431 31.24 -0.71 -17.57
CA ALA A 431 29.85 -0.63 -18.00
C ALA A 431 29.59 -1.47 -19.27
N ALA A 432 30.47 -1.37 -20.28
CA ALA A 432 30.40 -2.16 -21.51
C ALA A 432 30.53 -3.66 -21.21
N ALA A 433 31.50 -4.05 -20.39
CA ALA A 433 31.69 -5.43 -19.95
C ALA A 433 30.48 -5.98 -19.18
N GLY A 434 29.92 -5.19 -18.26
CA GLY A 434 28.71 -5.56 -17.51
C GLY A 434 27.48 -5.72 -18.41
N GLY A 435 27.28 -4.83 -19.38
CA GLY A 435 26.20 -4.91 -20.37
C GLY A 435 26.32 -6.14 -21.28
N SER A 436 27.51 -6.41 -21.81
CA SER A 436 27.76 -7.61 -22.63
C SER A 436 27.61 -8.89 -21.82
N GLN A 437 28.07 -8.92 -20.57
CA GLN A 437 27.84 -10.07 -19.68
C GLN A 437 26.34 -10.28 -19.42
N ALA A 438 25.56 -9.22 -19.22
CA ALA A 438 24.11 -9.31 -18.98
C ALA A 438 23.34 -9.87 -20.19
N LEU A 439 23.71 -9.48 -21.42
CA LEU A 439 23.11 -10.04 -22.64
C LEU A 439 23.36 -11.55 -22.78
N VAL A 440 24.56 -12.02 -22.44
CA VAL A 440 24.91 -13.45 -22.45
C VAL A 440 24.32 -14.20 -21.25
N ALA A 441 24.13 -13.52 -20.11
CA ALA A 441 23.55 -14.10 -18.90
C ALA A 441 22.02 -14.27 -18.97
N ALA A 442 21.29 -13.39 -19.68
CA ALA A 442 19.82 -13.34 -19.66
C ALA A 442 19.10 -14.70 -19.89
N PRO A 443 19.51 -15.59 -20.83
CA PRO A 443 18.90 -16.92 -20.97
C PRO A 443 19.10 -17.80 -19.74
N THR A 444 20.25 -17.67 -19.08
CA THR A 444 20.61 -18.40 -17.86
C THR A 444 19.91 -17.80 -16.63
N GLU A 445 19.75 -16.47 -16.58
CA GLU A 445 19.07 -15.80 -15.47
C GLU A 445 17.56 -16.01 -15.47
N ASN A 446 16.92 -16.27 -16.62
CA ASN A 446 15.54 -16.74 -16.66
C ASN A 446 15.34 -18.10 -15.95
N VAL A 447 16.32 -19.01 -16.03
CA VAL A 447 16.32 -20.27 -15.28
C VAL A 447 16.60 -20.02 -13.79
N ARG A 448 17.48 -19.07 -13.47
CA ARG A 448 17.80 -18.66 -12.10
C ARG A 448 16.62 -18.00 -11.39
N LEU A 449 15.83 -17.14 -12.04
CA LEU A 449 14.69 -16.46 -11.43
C LEU A 449 13.61 -17.44 -10.96
N ALA A 450 13.39 -18.54 -11.70
CA ALA A 450 12.56 -19.64 -11.24
C ALA A 450 13.11 -20.27 -9.95
N ILE A 451 14.44 -20.44 -9.85
CA ILE A 451 15.15 -20.98 -8.67
C ILE A 451 15.19 -19.96 -7.51
N GLU A 452 15.16 -18.65 -7.76
CA GLU A 452 15.19 -17.62 -6.72
C GLU A 452 13.84 -17.43 -6.02
N GLY A 453 12.72 -17.65 -6.72
CA GLY A 453 11.42 -17.83 -6.06
C GLY A 453 11.44 -19.00 -5.08
N PHE A 454 12.04 -20.14 -5.48
CA PHE A 454 12.30 -21.25 -4.56
C PHE A 454 13.26 -20.85 -3.43
N ALA A 455 14.28 -20.03 -3.65
CA ALA A 455 15.21 -19.59 -2.61
C ALA A 455 14.52 -18.74 -1.51
N ALA A 456 13.58 -17.85 -1.88
CA ALA A 456 12.77 -17.11 -0.92
C ALA A 456 11.88 -18.06 -0.10
N PHE A 457 11.18 -18.98 -0.77
CA PHE A 457 10.39 -20.04 -0.14
C PHE A 457 11.23 -20.89 0.84
N PHE A 458 12.38 -21.39 0.40
CA PHE A 458 13.29 -22.18 1.24
C PHE A 458 13.88 -21.39 2.40
N THR A 459 14.13 -20.08 2.24
CA THR A 459 14.64 -19.24 3.35
C THR A 459 13.59 -19.08 4.44
N ILE A 460 12.33 -18.84 4.07
CA ILE A 460 11.22 -18.74 5.03
C ILE A 460 10.98 -20.12 5.67
N PHE A 461 10.95 -21.18 4.88
CA PHE A 461 10.78 -22.56 5.35
C PHE A 461 11.89 -22.98 6.33
N GLU A 462 13.17 -22.67 6.05
CA GLU A 462 14.29 -22.95 6.95
C GLU A 462 14.24 -22.11 8.24
N LEU A 463 13.84 -20.84 8.15
CA LEU A 463 13.61 -20.00 9.32
C LEU A 463 12.50 -20.58 10.20
N THR A 464 11.36 -20.96 9.60
CA THR A 464 10.27 -21.68 10.27
C THR A 464 10.76 -22.98 10.89
N ARG A 465 11.55 -23.78 10.18
CA ARG A 465 12.09 -25.06 10.68
C ARG A 465 12.99 -24.84 11.91
N CYS A 466 13.79 -23.78 11.91
CA CYS A 466 14.59 -23.37 13.06
C CYS A 466 13.71 -22.92 14.25
N VAL A 467 12.70 -22.08 13.99
CA VAL A 467 11.74 -21.63 15.03
C VAL A 467 10.96 -22.81 15.60
N ALA A 468 10.48 -23.74 14.76
CA ALA A 468 9.77 -24.94 15.17
C ALA A 468 10.65 -25.90 15.99
N ALA A 469 11.96 -25.94 15.74
CA ALA A 469 12.91 -26.68 16.57
C ALA A 469 13.15 -26.00 17.93
N GLY A 470 13.29 -24.67 17.94
CA GLY A 470 13.40 -23.88 19.18
C GLY A 470 12.16 -23.97 20.06
N LEU A 471 10.96 -23.82 19.48
CA LEU A 471 9.68 -24.00 20.18
C LEU A 471 9.54 -25.40 20.76
N LYS A 472 9.96 -26.43 20.04
CA LYS A 472 9.95 -27.80 20.54
C LYS A 472 10.83 -27.96 21.79
N ALA A 473 12.05 -27.42 21.78
CA ALA A 473 12.94 -27.45 22.93
C ALA A 473 12.36 -26.66 24.12
N ALA A 474 11.94 -25.42 23.90
CA ALA A 474 11.31 -24.58 24.94
C ALA A 474 10.03 -25.23 25.53
N THR A 475 9.23 -25.94 24.71
CA THR A 475 8.07 -26.70 25.19
C THR A 475 8.47 -27.88 26.06
N GLN A 476 9.61 -28.53 25.79
CA GLN A 476 10.13 -29.59 26.66
C GLN A 476 10.60 -29.00 27.99
N ASP A 477 11.38 -27.93 27.96
CA ASP A 477 11.92 -27.25 29.15
C ASP A 477 10.81 -26.64 30.04
N LEU A 478 9.69 -26.19 29.46
CA LEU A 478 8.53 -25.67 30.19
C LEU A 478 7.60 -26.76 30.77
N VAL A 479 7.61 -27.98 30.20
CA VAL A 479 6.79 -29.11 30.68
C VAL A 479 7.51 -29.90 31.79
N GLU A 480 8.84 -29.88 31.81
CA GLU A 480 9.66 -30.54 32.84
C GLU A 480 9.29 -30.13 34.31
N PRO A 481 9.09 -28.83 34.66
CA PRO A 481 8.92 -28.39 36.04
C PRO A 481 7.48 -28.51 36.58
N TYR A 482 6.49 -28.75 35.72
CA TYR A 482 5.08 -28.73 36.13
C TYR A 482 4.74 -29.97 36.97
N PRO A 483 4.20 -29.82 38.20
CA PRO A 483 3.82 -30.93 39.07
C PRO A 483 2.48 -31.53 38.61
N LEU A 484 2.54 -32.30 37.53
CA LEU A 484 1.43 -33.11 37.03
C LEU A 484 1.57 -34.56 37.53
N ASP A 485 0.43 -35.18 37.80
CA ASP A 485 0.28 -36.61 38.12
C ASP A 485 1.02 -37.49 37.08
N ASP A 486 1.73 -38.53 37.52
CA ASP A 486 2.82 -39.14 36.74
C ASP A 486 2.35 -39.74 35.39
N ASP A 487 1.17 -40.35 35.36
CA ASP A 487 0.55 -40.87 34.12
C ASP A 487 0.19 -39.75 33.14
N ARG A 488 -0.35 -38.63 33.65
CA ARG A 488 -0.70 -37.46 32.85
C ARG A 488 0.57 -36.79 32.30
N ARG A 489 1.61 -36.68 33.14
CA ARG A 489 2.92 -36.10 32.82
C ARG A 489 3.59 -36.83 31.65
N HIS A 490 3.54 -38.16 31.63
CA HIS A 490 4.08 -38.97 30.53
C HIS A 490 3.38 -38.69 29.19
N SER A 491 2.06 -38.53 29.20
CA SER A 491 1.30 -38.20 27.97
C SER A 491 1.61 -36.79 27.48
N VAL A 492 1.52 -35.77 28.34
CA VAL A 492 1.77 -34.36 27.97
C VAL A 492 3.20 -34.18 27.44
N ARG A 493 4.21 -34.73 28.13
CA ARG A 493 5.62 -34.67 27.71
C ARG A 493 5.88 -35.33 26.35
N ARG A 494 5.10 -36.36 25.98
CA ARG A 494 5.23 -37.06 24.70
C ARG A 494 4.52 -36.36 23.54
N PHE A 495 3.36 -35.75 23.77
CA PHE A 495 2.52 -35.18 22.72
C PHE A 495 2.71 -33.67 22.51
N ALA A 496 2.82 -32.85 23.56
CA ALA A 496 2.85 -31.39 23.42
C ALA A 496 4.01 -30.88 22.52
N PRO A 497 5.27 -31.34 22.67
CA PRO A 497 6.36 -30.89 21.80
C PRO A 497 6.19 -31.31 20.33
N ARG A 498 5.44 -32.40 20.06
CA ARG A 498 5.15 -32.87 18.70
C ARG A 498 4.06 -32.03 18.05
N ILE A 499 3.01 -31.70 18.79
CA ILE A 499 1.91 -30.84 18.34
C ILE A 499 2.45 -29.44 18.03
N VAL A 500 3.18 -28.82 18.96
CA VAL A 500 3.78 -27.48 18.77
C VAL A 500 4.71 -27.45 17.55
N HIS A 501 5.58 -28.46 17.39
CA HIS A 501 6.48 -28.55 16.24
C HIS A 501 5.72 -28.70 14.90
N GLY A 502 4.66 -29.53 14.88
CA GLY A 502 3.81 -29.71 13.70
C GLY A 502 3.06 -28.45 13.30
N VAL A 503 2.43 -27.77 14.27
CA VAL A 503 1.72 -26.50 14.05
C VAL A 503 2.67 -25.42 13.51
N ALA A 504 3.86 -25.29 14.10
CA ALA A 504 4.86 -24.31 13.65
C ALA A 504 5.36 -24.58 12.22
N LEU A 505 5.58 -25.84 11.83
CA LEU A 505 5.96 -26.20 10.46
C LEU A 505 4.85 -25.91 9.45
N VAL A 506 3.59 -26.26 9.77
CA VAL A 506 2.44 -26.03 8.88
C VAL A 506 2.19 -24.54 8.69
N SER A 507 2.20 -23.74 9.77
CA SER A 507 1.92 -22.30 9.69
C SER A 507 2.99 -21.57 8.87
N GLY A 508 4.28 -21.83 9.09
CA GLY A 508 5.33 -21.20 8.30
C GLY A 508 5.44 -21.74 6.87
N GLY A 509 5.02 -22.98 6.60
CA GLY A 509 4.81 -23.47 5.25
C GLY A 509 3.75 -22.68 4.49
N ALA A 510 2.63 -22.35 5.15
CA ALA A 510 1.59 -21.48 4.59
C ALA A 510 2.10 -20.04 4.35
N VAL A 511 2.85 -19.47 5.30
CA VAL A 511 3.48 -18.14 5.15
C VAL A 511 4.52 -18.11 4.02
N ALA A 512 5.32 -19.17 3.86
CA ALA A 512 6.26 -19.30 2.75
C ALA A 512 5.56 -19.36 1.39
N GLY A 513 4.47 -20.14 1.28
CA GLY A 513 3.64 -20.21 0.08
C GLY A 513 2.99 -18.87 -0.26
N TRP A 514 2.40 -18.19 0.72
CA TRP A 514 1.82 -16.86 0.55
C TRP A 514 2.85 -15.83 0.10
N THR A 515 4.05 -15.83 0.70
CA THR A 515 5.12 -14.89 0.34
C THR A 515 5.64 -15.16 -1.07
N TYR A 516 5.82 -16.43 -1.44
CA TYR A 516 6.19 -16.82 -2.80
C TYR A 516 5.16 -16.30 -3.82
N GLU A 517 3.86 -16.48 -3.53
CA GLU A 517 2.79 -16.01 -4.40
C GLU A 517 2.76 -14.48 -4.51
N VAL A 518 2.89 -13.74 -3.40
CA VAL A 518 2.94 -12.26 -3.41
C VAL A 518 4.14 -11.73 -4.22
N MET A 519 5.30 -12.39 -4.14
CA MET A 519 6.50 -11.95 -4.88
C MET A 519 6.51 -12.38 -6.35
N SER A 520 5.86 -13.49 -6.72
CA SER A 520 5.81 -13.99 -8.10
C SER A 520 4.69 -13.36 -8.93
N ARG A 521 3.53 -13.06 -8.32
CA ARG A 521 2.35 -12.50 -9.00
C ARG A 521 2.63 -11.32 -9.95
N PRO A 522 3.42 -10.29 -9.57
CA PRO A 522 3.69 -9.16 -10.47
C PRO A 522 4.40 -9.57 -11.76
N TRP A 523 5.32 -10.55 -11.67
CA TRP A 523 6.04 -11.08 -12.82
C TRP A 523 5.17 -11.98 -13.68
N ASP A 524 4.21 -12.69 -13.09
CA ASP A 524 3.21 -13.45 -13.83
C ASP A 524 2.19 -12.56 -14.55
N ALA A 525 1.74 -11.48 -13.89
CA ALA A 525 0.87 -10.48 -14.48
C ALA A 525 1.57 -9.75 -15.65
N ALA A 526 2.82 -9.32 -15.46
CA ALA A 526 3.62 -8.68 -16.52
C ALA A 526 3.87 -9.64 -17.71
N ARG A 527 4.21 -10.92 -17.44
CA ARG A 527 4.37 -11.93 -18.49
C ARG A 527 3.05 -12.19 -19.24
N ARG A 528 1.92 -12.31 -18.54
CA ARG A 528 0.59 -12.46 -19.15
C ARG A 528 0.21 -11.24 -20.00
N ALA A 529 0.47 -10.02 -19.53
CA ALA A 529 0.19 -8.79 -20.28
C ALA A 529 0.97 -8.74 -21.61
N VAL A 530 2.28 -9.01 -21.58
CA VAL A 530 3.12 -9.06 -22.79
C VAL A 530 2.71 -10.20 -23.73
N TYR A 531 2.28 -11.35 -23.20
CA TYR A 531 1.79 -12.46 -24.01
C TYR A 531 0.46 -12.11 -24.72
N LEU A 532 -0.50 -11.53 -24.00
CA LEU A 532 -1.79 -11.11 -24.55
C LEU A 532 -1.64 -10.04 -25.63
N ASP A 533 -0.80 -9.02 -25.41
CA ASP A 533 -0.49 -8.00 -26.42
C ASP A 533 0.12 -8.61 -27.69
N ARG A 534 1.03 -9.59 -27.56
CA ARG A 534 1.59 -10.30 -28.72
C ARG A 534 0.55 -11.10 -29.47
N VAL A 535 -0.35 -11.80 -28.78
CA VAL A 535 -1.44 -12.57 -29.42
C VAL A 535 -2.41 -11.63 -30.15
N GLN A 536 -2.82 -10.53 -29.51
CA GLN A 536 -3.72 -9.53 -30.11
C GLN A 536 -3.06 -8.79 -31.29
N SER A 537 -1.82 -8.36 -31.15
CA SER A 537 -1.05 -7.69 -32.22
C SER A 537 -0.84 -8.60 -33.43
N SER A 538 -0.62 -9.90 -33.20
CA SER A 538 -0.49 -10.90 -34.28
C SER A 538 -1.78 -11.07 -35.08
N ALA A 539 -2.94 -11.00 -34.42
CA ALA A 539 -4.24 -11.04 -35.09
C ALA A 539 -4.56 -9.74 -35.87
N ALA A 540 -4.09 -8.60 -35.39
CA ALA A 540 -4.35 -7.29 -36.00
C ALA A 540 -3.37 -6.89 -37.11
N SER A 541 -2.32 -7.68 -37.39
CA SER A 541 -1.21 -7.33 -38.29
C SER A 541 -0.48 -6.03 -37.92
N THR A 542 -0.61 -5.58 -36.67
CA THR A 542 -0.03 -4.32 -36.20
C THR A 542 1.41 -4.51 -35.75
N ARG A 543 2.27 -3.53 -36.03
CA ARG A 543 3.69 -3.52 -35.69
C ARG A 543 3.92 -3.87 -34.21
N THR A 544 4.75 -4.88 -33.95
CA THR A 544 5.07 -5.37 -32.59
C THR A 544 5.57 -4.24 -31.69
N ARG A 545 4.85 -3.98 -30.59
CA ARG A 545 5.29 -3.03 -29.56
C ARG A 545 6.43 -3.62 -28.73
N PHE A 546 7.27 -2.75 -28.17
CA PHE A 546 8.33 -3.17 -27.25
C PHE A 546 7.69 -3.65 -25.95
N SER A 547 8.09 -4.81 -25.42
CA SER A 547 7.44 -5.43 -24.25
C SER A 547 7.39 -4.51 -23.01
N LEU A 548 8.37 -3.62 -22.84
CA LEU A 548 8.40 -2.64 -21.76
C LEU A 548 7.31 -1.58 -21.90
N ASN A 549 6.95 -1.18 -23.12
CA ASN A 549 5.87 -0.22 -23.36
C ASN A 549 4.52 -0.85 -23.02
N VAL A 550 4.30 -2.13 -23.35
CA VAL A 550 3.10 -2.88 -22.96
C VAL A 550 2.94 -2.91 -21.43
N ILE A 551 4.03 -3.17 -20.69
CA ILE A 551 4.02 -3.17 -19.22
C ILE A 551 3.81 -1.75 -18.68
N TYR A 552 4.44 -0.73 -19.27
CA TYR A 552 4.27 0.67 -18.88
C TYR A 552 2.83 1.16 -19.09
N ASP A 553 2.26 0.90 -20.27
CA ASP A 553 0.88 1.23 -20.61
C ASP A 553 -0.08 0.51 -19.65
N LYS A 554 0.16 -0.78 -19.36
CA LYS A 554 -0.62 -1.54 -18.37
C LYS A 554 -0.55 -0.96 -16.95
N ILE A 555 0.63 -0.55 -16.48
CA ILE A 555 0.83 0.11 -15.18
C ILE A 555 0.20 1.52 -15.16
N ARG A 556 0.18 2.21 -16.30
CA ARG A 556 -0.39 3.56 -16.45
C ARG A 556 -1.91 3.55 -16.49
N GLU A 557 -2.50 2.56 -17.15
CA GLU A 557 -3.95 2.38 -17.31
C GLU A 557 -4.59 1.77 -16.05
N ASP A 558 -4.11 0.60 -15.60
CA ASP A 558 -4.72 -0.13 -14.48
C ASP A 558 -4.07 0.17 -13.12
N GLY A 559 -2.99 0.96 -13.09
CA GLY A 559 -2.18 1.22 -11.90
C GLY A 559 -1.23 0.06 -11.54
N PHE A 560 -0.19 0.36 -10.76
CA PHE A 560 0.80 -0.65 -10.33
C PHE A 560 0.20 -1.81 -9.52
N ILE A 561 -0.88 -1.56 -8.75
CA ILE A 561 -1.58 -2.57 -7.94
C ILE A 561 -2.23 -3.65 -8.82
N SER A 562 -2.54 -3.36 -10.09
CA SER A 562 -3.10 -4.34 -11.03
C SER A 562 -2.21 -5.59 -11.20
N LEU A 563 -0.88 -5.43 -11.10
CA LEU A 563 0.08 -6.52 -11.20
C LEU A 563 -0.01 -7.53 -10.03
N PHE A 564 -0.58 -7.13 -8.90
CA PHE A 564 -0.78 -7.98 -7.73
C PHE A 564 -2.20 -8.58 -7.67
N ARG A 565 -3.13 -8.03 -8.45
CA ARG A 565 -4.54 -8.44 -8.46
C ARG A 565 -4.68 -9.73 -9.27
N ASN A 566 -5.24 -10.78 -8.65
CA ASN A 566 -5.47 -12.03 -9.36
C ASN A 566 -6.64 -11.85 -10.35
N PRO A 567 -6.44 -11.94 -11.68
CA PRO A 567 -7.51 -11.81 -12.66
C PRO A 567 -8.55 -12.94 -12.52
N GLU A 568 -8.11 -14.11 -12.06
CA GLU A 568 -9.00 -15.26 -11.84
C GLU A 568 -9.88 -15.07 -10.62
N ALA A 569 -9.55 -14.19 -9.66
CA ALA A 569 -10.43 -13.92 -8.51
C ALA A 569 -11.76 -13.27 -8.93
N ALA A 570 -11.77 -12.47 -10.01
CA ALA A 570 -12.99 -11.91 -10.57
C ALA A 570 -13.86 -13.00 -11.26
N ALA A 571 -13.25 -14.00 -11.88
CA ALA A 571 -13.95 -15.15 -12.45
C ALA A 571 -14.40 -16.16 -11.36
N LEU A 572 -13.58 -16.36 -10.33
CA LEU A 572 -13.85 -17.24 -9.19
C LEU A 572 -14.95 -16.70 -8.28
N ALA A 573 -15.19 -15.40 -8.23
CA ALA A 573 -16.35 -14.83 -7.55
C ALA A 573 -17.68 -15.41 -8.09
N HIS A 574 -17.76 -15.72 -9.39
CA HIS A 574 -18.92 -16.40 -9.97
C HIS A 574 -19.00 -17.91 -9.65
N THR A 575 -17.86 -18.59 -9.46
CA THR A 575 -17.86 -20.04 -9.11
C THR A 575 -17.82 -20.31 -7.60
N ALA A 576 -17.49 -19.35 -6.76
CA ALA A 576 -17.55 -19.46 -5.30
C ALA A 576 -18.98 -19.75 -4.80
N ALA A 577 -20.00 -19.20 -5.48
CA ALA A 577 -21.40 -19.53 -5.26
C ALA A 577 -21.74 -21.02 -5.50
N PHE A 578 -20.95 -21.72 -6.33
CA PHE A 578 -21.07 -23.16 -6.58
C PHE A 578 -20.30 -23.97 -5.53
N ALA A 579 -19.11 -23.52 -5.12
CA ALA A 579 -18.32 -24.13 -4.05
C ALA A 579 -19.04 -24.09 -2.68
N ALA A 580 -19.72 -22.98 -2.37
CA ALA A 580 -20.56 -22.85 -1.17
C ALA A 580 -21.70 -23.89 -1.14
N LYS A 581 -22.27 -24.24 -2.30
CA LYS A 581 -23.28 -25.32 -2.42
C LYS A 581 -22.70 -26.72 -2.18
N LEU A 582 -21.43 -26.96 -2.55
CA LEU A 582 -20.75 -28.24 -2.29
C LEU A 582 -20.32 -28.39 -0.82
N TYR A 583 -19.86 -27.31 -0.18
CA TYR A 583 -19.46 -27.33 1.23
C TYR A 583 -20.63 -27.64 2.19
N ALA A 584 -21.85 -27.22 1.86
CA ALA A 584 -23.05 -27.58 2.61
C ALA A 584 -23.26 -29.11 2.72
N GLY A 585 -22.76 -29.90 1.76
CA GLY A 585 -22.89 -31.36 1.74
C GLY A 585 -21.91 -32.14 2.62
N PHE A 586 -20.87 -31.50 3.17
CA PHE A 586 -19.82 -32.18 3.95
C PHE A 586 -19.90 -31.96 5.47
N ARG A 587 -20.96 -31.31 5.95
CA ARG A 587 -21.15 -30.96 7.36
C ARG A 587 -21.49 -32.20 8.21
N GLY A 588 -20.46 -32.83 8.82
CA GLY A 588 -20.68 -33.96 9.73
C GLY A 588 -19.48 -34.88 10.04
N LYS A 589 -18.24 -34.50 9.72
CA LYS A 589 -17.05 -35.35 9.99
C LYS A 589 -16.09 -34.71 11.01
N PRO A 590 -15.42 -35.50 11.87
CA PRO A 590 -14.59 -34.99 12.96
C PRO A 590 -13.34 -34.19 12.53
N LEU A 591 -12.93 -34.26 11.25
CA LEU A 591 -11.89 -33.36 10.73
C LEU A 591 -12.31 -31.89 10.66
N ALA A 592 -13.62 -31.59 10.61
CA ALA A 592 -14.11 -30.21 10.53
C ALA A 592 -13.70 -29.39 11.75
N ILE A 593 -13.72 -29.98 12.96
CA ILE A 593 -13.40 -29.31 14.23
C ILE A 593 -11.95 -28.78 14.23
N VAL A 594 -11.01 -29.51 13.64
CA VAL A 594 -9.60 -29.08 13.56
C VAL A 594 -9.42 -27.94 12.56
N VAL A 595 -10.21 -27.94 11.47
CA VAL A 595 -10.20 -26.85 10.47
C VAL A 595 -10.89 -25.61 11.03
N ASP A 596 -12.04 -25.73 11.69
CA ASP A 596 -12.76 -24.63 12.34
C ASP A 596 -11.95 -23.99 13.49
N LEU A 597 -11.08 -24.74 14.18
CA LEU A 597 -10.18 -24.21 15.23
C LEU A 597 -8.99 -23.42 14.66
N ILE A 598 -8.52 -23.80 13.47
CA ILE A 598 -7.39 -23.15 12.78
C ILE A 598 -7.88 -22.01 11.88
N TRP A 599 -9.15 -22.05 11.45
CA TRP A 599 -9.76 -21.11 10.52
C TRP A 599 -11.19 -20.75 10.95
N PRO A 600 -11.37 -19.83 11.92
CA PRO A 600 -12.69 -19.50 12.44
C PRO A 600 -13.58 -18.84 11.39
N ASN A 601 -14.84 -19.31 11.30
CA ASN A 601 -15.84 -18.91 10.30
C ASN A 601 -16.25 -17.42 10.29
N SER A 602 -15.70 -16.58 11.18
CA SER A 602 -15.94 -15.12 11.21
C SER A 602 -15.01 -14.31 10.30
N LEU A 603 -14.03 -14.93 9.66
CA LEU A 603 -13.02 -14.28 8.80
C LEU A 603 -13.30 -14.47 7.30
N THR A 604 -14.54 -14.19 6.89
CA THR A 604 -14.93 -14.22 5.47
C THR A 604 -14.58 -12.94 4.72
N ASP A 605 -14.37 -11.81 5.42
CA ASP A 605 -13.91 -10.56 4.80
C ASP A 605 -12.42 -10.32 5.10
N TRP A 606 -11.58 -10.57 4.09
CA TRP A 606 -10.12 -10.52 4.21
C TRP A 606 -9.56 -9.09 4.29
N THR A 607 -10.40 -8.08 4.09
CA THR A 607 -10.04 -6.66 4.24
C THR A 607 -9.86 -6.25 5.69
N ASP A 608 -10.64 -6.80 6.62
CA ASP A 608 -10.67 -6.34 8.02
C ASP A 608 -9.38 -6.70 8.76
N LEU A 609 -8.78 -7.86 8.44
CA LEU A 609 -7.50 -8.27 9.01
C LEU A 609 -6.33 -7.48 8.41
N ALA A 610 -6.45 -7.00 7.16
CA ALA A 610 -5.52 -6.04 6.59
C ALA A 610 -5.67 -4.64 7.21
N GLU A 611 -6.90 -4.20 7.53
CA GLU A 611 -7.16 -2.92 8.20
C GLU A 611 -6.71 -2.93 9.67
N LEU A 612 -6.71 -4.10 10.34
CA LEU A 612 -6.15 -4.29 11.68
C LEU A 612 -4.60 -4.30 11.70
N VAL A 613 -3.96 -4.63 10.58
CA VAL A 613 -2.50 -4.65 10.40
C VAL A 613 -1.95 -3.31 9.86
N LEU A 614 -2.81 -2.46 9.32
CA LEU A 614 -2.47 -1.13 8.78
C LEU A 614 -2.88 0.04 9.72
N LYS A 615 -3.45 -0.24 10.89
CA LYS A 615 -3.70 0.71 11.99
C LYS A 615 -2.67 0.53 13.10
#